data_AF-A0A950D8F5-F1
#
_entry.id   AF-A0A950D8F5-F1
#
_cell.length_a   1.000
_cell.length_b   1.000
_cell.length_c   1.000
_cell.angle_alpha   90.00
_cell.angle_beta   90.00
_cell.angle_gamma   90.00
#
_symmetry.space_group_name_H-M   'P 1'
#
loop_
_entity.id
_entity.type
_entity.pdbx_description
1 polymer ?
#
loop_
_entity_poly.entity_id
_entity_poly.type
_entity_poly.pdbx_seq_one_letter_code
_entity_poly.pdbx_strand_id
1 'polypeptide(L)'
;MALHRLKKNKLWIIKAVDRGTGRTVAWVTGGRDAATFGRLYDKVKHLTDCIFYTDDWDAFAMHLPPDRHVIGKAHTITIEHDNSNTRHHLGRMTRRTKVVSKKEFMVNASLKLWLALTTPAIFLHYQQQYLCTFR
;
A
#
# COMPACT_ATOMS: atom_id res chain seq x y z
N MET A 1 15.92 10.52 -29.90
CA MET A 1 15.71 10.70 -28.45
C MET A 1 14.21 10.83 -28.19
N ALA A 2 13.60 9.88 -27.47
CA ALA A 2 12.15 9.94 -27.21
C ALA A 2 11.88 10.87 -26.02
N LEU A 3 11.25 12.01 -26.29
CA LEU A 3 10.68 12.92 -25.28
C LEU A 3 9.73 12.11 -24.38
N HIS A 4 10.15 11.87 -23.14
CA HIS A 4 9.35 11.16 -22.15
C HIS A 4 8.14 12.02 -21.79
N ARG A 5 6.95 11.67 -22.30
CA ARG A 5 5.70 12.34 -21.94
C ARG A 5 5.48 12.22 -20.43
N LEU A 6 5.49 13.35 -19.72
CA LEU A 6 5.11 13.46 -18.31
C LEU A 6 3.80 12.68 -18.06
N LYS A 7 3.79 11.79 -17.06
CA LYS A 7 2.58 11.07 -16.62
C LYS A 7 1.52 12.09 -16.20
N LYS A 8 0.51 12.34 -17.04
CA LYS A 8 -0.58 13.29 -16.74
C LYS A 8 -1.35 12.92 -15.45
N ASN A 9 -1.47 11.64 -15.13
CA ASN A 9 -2.21 11.15 -13.96
C ASN A 9 -1.33 10.19 -13.14
N LYS A 10 -0.53 10.71 -12.19
CA LYS A 10 0.17 9.86 -11.21
C LYS A 10 -0.83 9.41 -10.15
N LEU A 11 -0.92 8.10 -9.94
CA LEU A 11 -1.68 7.52 -8.85
C LEU A 11 -0.70 7.05 -7.77
N TRP A 12 -0.84 7.58 -6.57
CA TRP A 12 -0.09 7.18 -5.39
C TRP A 12 -0.85 6.12 -4.62
N ILE A 13 -0.10 5.23 -3.95
CA ILE A 13 -0.62 4.25 -3.01
C ILE A 13 0.02 4.62 -1.67
N ILE A 14 -0.79 4.98 -0.69
CA ILE A 14 -0.35 5.23 0.69
C ILE A 14 -0.84 4.06 1.54
N LYS A 15 0.05 3.46 2.33
CA LYS A 15 -0.21 2.26 3.13
C LYS A 15 0.06 2.52 4.60
N ALA A 16 -0.74 1.90 5.45
CA ALA A 16 -0.46 1.68 6.85
C ALA A 16 -0.10 0.20 7.03
N VAL A 17 1.08 -0.07 7.56
CA VAL A 17 1.61 -1.43 7.76
C VAL A 17 1.85 -1.62 9.25
N ASP A 18 1.31 -2.70 9.80
CA ASP A 18 1.65 -3.10 11.16
C ASP A 18 3.08 -3.65 11.18
N ARG A 19 3.91 -3.06 12.02
CA ARG A 19 5.32 -3.43 12.17
C ARG A 19 5.47 -4.83 12.78
N GLY A 20 4.60 -5.21 13.71
CA GLY A 20 4.71 -6.47 14.43
C GLY A 20 4.44 -7.66 13.53
N THR A 21 3.37 -7.59 12.74
CA THR A 21 2.99 -8.67 11.82
C THR A 21 3.56 -8.52 10.41
N GLY A 22 4.05 -7.33 10.04
CA GLY A 22 4.46 -7.00 8.67
C GLY A 22 3.28 -6.90 7.69
N ARG A 23 2.03 -6.86 8.18
CA ARG A 23 0.83 -6.86 7.33
C ARG A 23 0.35 -5.46 7.04
N THR A 24 -0.08 -5.22 5.81
CA THR A 24 -0.82 -4.00 5.46
C THR A 24 -2.19 -4.01 6.15
N VAL A 25 -2.42 -3.02 7.02
CA VAL A 25 -3.68 -2.84 7.75
C VAL A 25 -4.70 -2.08 6.89
N ALA A 26 -4.23 -1.04 6.20
CA ALA A 26 -5.06 -0.23 5.32
C ALA A 26 -4.22 0.37 4.20
N TRP A 27 -4.88 0.69 3.09
CA TRP A 27 -4.30 1.52 2.03
C TRP A 27 -5.35 2.43 1.41
N VAL A 28 -4.86 3.46 0.73
CA VAL A 28 -5.64 4.36 -0.11
C VAL A 28 -4.88 4.63 -1.40
N THR A 29 -5.64 4.87 -2.46
CA THR A 29 -5.14 5.38 -3.73
C THR A 29 -5.55 6.83 -3.92
N GLY A 30 -4.73 7.63 -4.61
CA GLY A 30 -5.04 9.03 -4.86
C GLY A 30 -3.83 9.88 -5.24
N GLY A 31 -3.89 11.16 -4.90
CA GLY A 31 -2.76 12.09 -5.01
C GLY A 31 -1.74 11.90 -3.89
N ARG A 32 -0.61 12.59 -4.01
CA ARG A 32 0.34 12.78 -2.90
C ARG A 32 -0.01 14.09 -2.21
N ASP A 33 -1.11 14.07 -1.47
CA ASP A 33 -1.68 15.22 -0.78
C ASP A 33 -2.21 14.84 0.60
N ALA A 34 -2.39 15.85 1.46
CA ALA A 34 -2.92 15.67 2.80
C ALA A 34 -4.32 15.04 2.79
N ALA A 35 -5.20 15.45 1.86
CA ALA A 35 -6.54 14.89 1.74
C ALA A 35 -6.55 13.36 1.52
N THR A 36 -5.64 12.84 0.70
CA THR A 36 -5.48 11.41 0.47
C THR A 36 -4.95 10.72 1.73
N PHE A 37 -4.01 11.33 2.46
CA PHE A 37 -3.57 10.79 3.75
C PHE A 37 -4.67 10.82 4.82
N GLY A 38 -5.48 11.88 4.89
CA GLY A 38 -6.64 11.97 5.78
C GLY A 38 -7.61 10.79 5.58
N ARG A 39 -7.88 10.40 4.32
CA ARG A 39 -8.67 9.18 4.03
C ARG A 39 -8.02 7.91 4.55
N LEU A 40 -6.69 7.83 4.60
CA LEU A 40 -6.00 6.70 5.20
C LEU A 40 -6.14 6.72 6.72
N TYR A 41 -5.93 7.89 7.33
CA TYR A 41 -6.06 8.07 8.77
C TYR A 41 -7.48 7.73 9.24
N ASP A 42 -8.52 8.14 8.51
CA ASP A 42 -9.92 7.78 8.81
C ASP A 42 -10.15 6.28 8.88
N LYS A 43 -9.41 5.47 8.10
CA LYS A 43 -9.51 4.01 8.15
C LYS A 43 -8.83 3.42 9.38
N VAL A 44 -7.80 4.07 9.93
CA VAL A 44 -6.97 3.52 11.02
C VAL A 44 -7.15 4.25 12.35
N LYS A 45 -7.90 5.35 12.41
CA LYS A 45 -8.10 6.17 13.63
C LYS A 45 -8.73 5.42 14.80
N HIS A 46 -9.41 4.31 14.51
CA HIS A 46 -9.99 3.41 15.53
C HIS A 46 -8.92 2.63 16.31
N LEU A 47 -7.67 2.57 15.79
CA LEU A 47 -6.52 2.03 16.52
C LEU A 47 -6.03 3.11 17.49
N THR A 48 -6.45 3.01 18.75
CA THR A 48 -6.07 3.95 19.81
C THR A 48 -4.71 3.62 20.43
N ASP A 49 -4.41 2.32 20.56
CA ASP A 49 -3.23 1.82 21.27
C ASP A 49 -2.06 1.52 20.31
N CYS A 50 -1.72 2.49 19.47
CA CYS A 50 -0.61 2.36 18.51
C CYS A 50 0.17 3.66 18.34
N ILE A 51 1.45 3.51 17.96
CA ILE A 51 2.35 4.60 17.58
C ILE A 51 2.54 4.57 16.07
N PHE A 52 2.38 5.71 15.42
CA PHE A 52 2.60 5.88 13.99
C PHE A 52 4.04 6.33 13.73
N TYR A 53 4.75 5.55 12.90
CA TYR A 53 6.09 5.87 12.44
C TYR A 53 6.05 6.30 10.98
N THR A 54 6.52 7.50 10.67
CA THR A 54 6.53 8.03 9.30
C THR A 54 7.85 8.71 8.95
N ASP A 55 8.04 8.99 7.66
CA ASP A 55 9.03 9.96 7.23
C ASP A 55 8.56 11.40 7.51
N ASP A 56 9.45 12.36 7.27
CA ASP A 56 9.24 13.78 7.50
C ASP A 56 8.45 14.41 6.33
N TRP A 57 7.19 14.03 6.21
CA TRP A 57 6.26 14.61 5.24
C TRP A 57 5.12 15.32 5.97
N ASP A 58 4.98 16.63 5.75
CA ASP A 58 4.03 17.54 6.45
C ASP A 58 2.58 17.02 6.51
N ALA A 59 2.15 16.30 5.47
CA ALA A 59 0.82 15.70 5.41
C ALA A 59 0.54 14.73 6.57
N PHE A 60 1.57 14.05 7.09
CA PHE A 60 1.45 13.16 8.23
C PHE A 60 1.18 13.92 9.53
N ALA A 61 1.96 14.96 9.80
CA ALA A 61 1.80 15.82 10.98
C ALA A 61 0.45 16.54 11.02
N MET A 62 -0.17 16.82 9.85
CA MET A 62 -1.48 17.46 9.78
C MET A 62 -2.63 16.58 10.31
N HIS A 63 -2.49 15.25 10.26
CA HIS A 63 -3.58 14.32 10.57
C HIS A 63 -3.28 13.39 11.75
N LEU A 64 -2.01 13.10 12.03
CA LEU A 64 -1.63 12.22 13.12
C LEU A 64 -1.59 12.98 14.47
N PRO A 65 -2.05 12.35 15.56
CA PRO A 65 -1.91 12.92 16.89
C PRO A 65 -0.43 13.09 17.26
N PRO A 66 0.02 14.28 17.71
CA PRO A 66 1.43 14.54 18.00
C PRO A 66 2.03 13.61 19.07
N ASP A 67 1.21 13.18 20.04
CA ASP A 67 1.56 12.24 21.11
C ASP A 67 1.76 10.80 20.62
N ARG A 68 1.24 10.47 19.43
CA ARG A 68 1.33 9.13 18.81
C ARG A 68 2.10 9.14 17.49
N HIS A 69 2.81 10.21 17.17
CA HIS A 69 3.53 10.37 15.92
C HIS A 69 5.04 10.47 16.14
N VAL A 70 5.78 9.51 15.61
CA VAL A 70 7.24 9.48 15.66
C VAL A 70 7.79 9.62 14.23
N ILE A 71 8.52 10.70 13.99
CA ILE A 71 9.16 10.98 12.70
C ILE A 71 10.57 10.38 12.72
N GLY A 72 10.90 9.56 11.72
CA GLY A 72 12.25 9.04 11.58
C GLY A 72 12.36 7.79 10.71
N LYS A 73 13.59 7.47 10.29
CA LYS A 73 13.89 6.34 9.41
C LYS A 73 14.07 5.00 10.14
N ALA A 74 14.28 5.02 11.45
CA ALA A 74 14.65 3.83 12.22
C ALA A 74 13.56 2.74 12.26
N HIS A 75 12.33 3.05 11.82
CA HIS A 75 11.19 2.13 11.88
C HIS A 75 10.41 1.99 10.56
N THR A 76 10.97 2.46 9.43
CA THR A 76 10.31 2.41 8.11
C THR A 76 10.68 1.19 7.27
N ILE A 77 11.61 0.34 7.74
CA ILE A 77 12.11 -0.83 6.98
C ILE A 77 10.95 -1.76 6.58
N THR A 78 9.98 -2.01 7.47
CA THR A 78 8.85 -2.90 7.20
C THR A 78 7.98 -2.38 6.05
N ILE A 79 7.66 -1.09 6.03
CA ILE A 79 6.85 -0.50 4.96
C ILE A 79 7.63 -0.40 3.64
N GLU A 80 8.95 -0.18 3.69
CA GLU A 80 9.82 -0.22 2.52
C GLU A 80 9.86 -1.62 1.89
N HIS A 81 10.00 -2.66 2.72
CA HIS A 81 9.97 -4.04 2.28
C HIS A 81 8.60 -4.42 1.68
N ASP A 82 7.49 -4.09 2.34
CA ASP A 82 6.14 -4.33 1.82
C ASP A 82 5.89 -3.60 0.48
N ASN A 83 6.38 -2.36 0.36
CA ASN A 83 6.38 -1.61 -0.90
C ASN A 83 7.20 -2.28 -1.99
N SER A 84 8.36 -2.83 -1.66
CA SER A 84 9.19 -3.58 -2.60
C SER A 84 8.47 -4.84 -3.09
N ASN A 85 7.94 -5.65 -2.17
CA ASN A 85 7.22 -6.89 -2.48
C ASN A 85 6.00 -6.64 -3.35
N THR A 86 5.22 -5.58 -3.04
CA THR A 86 4.09 -5.17 -3.87
C THR A 86 4.52 -4.94 -5.32
N ARG A 87 5.65 -4.27 -5.56
CA ARG A 87 6.15 -3.98 -6.92
C ARG A 87 6.75 -5.22 -7.60
N HIS A 88 7.39 -6.08 -6.82
CA HIS A 88 7.99 -7.31 -7.31
C HIS A 88 6.92 -8.27 -7.83
N HIS A 89 5.89 -8.55 -7.02
CA HIS A 89 4.87 -9.54 -7.36
C HIS A 89 3.76 -8.98 -8.27
N LEU A 90 3.35 -7.73 -8.08
CA LEU A 90 2.38 -7.10 -8.97
C LEU A 90 3.10 -6.51 -10.19
N GLY A 91 3.27 -7.32 -11.23
CA GLY A 91 3.85 -6.89 -12.52
C GLY A 91 3.18 -5.65 -13.12
N ARG A 92 1.93 -5.35 -12.71
CA ARG A 92 1.21 -4.10 -13.01
C ARG A 92 1.95 -2.84 -12.57
N MET A 93 2.67 -2.90 -11.46
CA MET A 93 3.39 -1.76 -10.90
C MET A 93 4.73 -1.51 -11.62
N THR A 94 5.24 -2.51 -12.33
CA THR A 94 6.58 -2.48 -12.96
C THR A 94 6.51 -2.34 -14.50
N ARG A 95 5.58 -3.03 -15.17
CA ARG A 95 5.54 -3.09 -16.64
C ARG A 95 4.51 -2.12 -17.24
N ARG A 96 4.95 -0.91 -17.58
CA ARG A 96 4.08 0.14 -18.19
C ARG A 96 3.33 -0.32 -19.45
N THR A 97 3.93 -1.19 -20.28
CA THR A 97 3.42 -1.58 -21.60
C THR A 97 2.50 -2.80 -21.59
N LYS A 98 2.56 -3.65 -20.56
CA LYS A 98 1.73 -4.87 -20.45
C LYS A 98 0.45 -4.66 -19.63
N VAL A 99 0.23 -3.46 -19.11
CA VAL A 99 -0.94 -3.14 -18.27
C VAL A 99 -2.09 -2.64 -19.15
N VAL A 100 -3.07 -3.52 -19.36
CA VAL A 100 -4.24 -3.27 -20.23
C VAL A 100 -5.24 -2.24 -19.68
N SER A 101 -5.26 -1.98 -18.37
CA SER A 101 -6.12 -0.95 -17.77
C SER A 101 -5.41 -0.18 -16.67
N LYS A 102 -5.35 1.15 -16.80
CA LYS A 102 -4.76 2.09 -15.83
C LYS A 102 -5.79 2.67 -14.86
N LYS A 103 -6.99 2.08 -14.79
CA LYS A 103 -8.06 2.53 -13.88
C LYS A 103 -7.66 2.28 -12.42
N GLU A 104 -7.98 3.22 -11.55
CA GLU A 104 -7.73 3.14 -10.10
C GLU A 104 -8.39 1.90 -9.47
N PHE A 105 -9.60 1.55 -9.92
CA PHE A 105 -10.28 0.32 -9.51
C PHE A 105 -9.41 -0.94 -9.72
N MET A 106 -8.70 -1.03 -10.86
CA MET A 106 -7.83 -2.18 -11.14
C MET A 106 -6.58 -2.21 -10.26
N VAL A 107 -6.06 -1.04 -9.88
CA VAL A 107 -4.96 -0.93 -8.92
C VAL A 107 -5.42 -1.44 -7.56
N ASN A 108 -6.60 -1.01 -7.10
CA ASN A 108 -7.19 -1.49 -5.85
C ASN A 108 -7.48 -2.99 -5.87
N ALA A 109 -8.06 -3.53 -6.96
CA ALA A 109 -8.32 -4.96 -7.09
C ALA A 109 -7.04 -5.80 -7.04
N SER A 110 -5.96 -5.35 -7.72
CA SER A 110 -4.66 -6.02 -7.65
C SER A 110 -4.04 -6.00 -6.26
N LEU A 111 -4.15 -4.88 -5.52
CA LEU A 111 -3.69 -4.80 -4.13
C LEU A 111 -4.50 -5.71 -3.21
N LYS A 112 -5.84 -5.72 -3.35
CA LYS A 112 -6.72 -6.63 -2.59
C LYS A 112 -6.33 -8.09 -2.80
N LEU A 113 -6.16 -8.50 -4.05
CA LEU A 113 -5.80 -9.87 -4.39
C LEU A 113 -4.42 -10.24 -3.82
N TRP A 114 -3.44 -9.35 -3.96
CA TRP A 114 -2.11 -9.55 -3.39
C TRP A 114 -2.16 -9.77 -1.87
N LEU A 115 -2.83 -8.87 -1.13
CA LEU A 115 -2.93 -8.96 0.32
C LEU A 115 -3.73 -10.18 0.80
N ALA A 116 -4.76 -10.57 0.05
CA ALA A 116 -5.52 -11.78 0.32
C ALA A 116 -4.65 -13.03 0.15
N LEU A 117 -3.89 -13.12 -0.95
CA LEU A 117 -3.04 -14.28 -1.24
C LEU A 117 -1.78 -14.36 -0.37
N THR A 118 -1.34 -13.25 0.23
CA THR A 118 -0.27 -13.27 1.25
C THR A 118 -0.75 -13.66 2.64
N THR A 119 -2.07 -13.78 2.83
CA THR A 119 -2.66 -14.26 4.08
C THR A 119 -2.75 -15.80 4.03
N PRO A 120 -2.00 -16.56 4.84
CA PRO A 120 -1.90 -18.02 4.69
C PRO A 120 -3.24 -18.74 4.72
N ALA A 121 -4.15 -18.35 5.63
CA ALA A 121 -5.47 -18.97 5.73
C ALA A 121 -6.30 -18.79 4.44
N ILE A 122 -6.26 -17.61 3.83
CA ILE A 122 -6.98 -17.32 2.58
C ILE A 122 -6.32 -18.07 1.42
N PHE A 123 -4.99 -18.06 1.36
CA PHE A 123 -4.24 -18.78 0.34
C PHE A 123 -4.55 -20.29 0.38
N LEU A 124 -4.47 -20.91 1.55
CA LEU A 124 -4.76 -22.33 1.73
C LEU A 124 -6.20 -22.68 1.34
N HIS A 125 -7.17 -21.83 1.70
CA HIS A 125 -8.57 -22.01 1.29
C HIS A 125 -8.72 -22.09 -0.23
N TYR A 126 -8.10 -21.16 -0.97
CA TYR A 126 -8.16 -21.15 -2.42
C TYR A 126 -7.29 -22.21 -3.08
N GLN A 127 -6.15 -22.57 -2.48
CA GLN A 127 -5.30 -23.65 -2.97
C GLN A 127 -6.03 -25.00 -2.95
N GLN A 128 -6.82 -25.26 -1.90
CA GLN A 128 -7.65 -26.47 -1.79
C GLN A 128 -8.78 -26.52 -2.82
N GLN A 129 -9.37 -25.36 -3.15
CA GLN A 129 -10.47 -25.27 -4.13
C GLN A 129 -9.98 -25.31 -5.59
N TYR A 130 -8.83 -24.70 -5.88
CA TYR A 130 -8.31 -24.49 -7.23
C TYR A 130 -6.97 -25.21 -7.43
N LEU A 131 -6.96 -26.52 -7.18
CA LEU A 131 -5.77 -27.38 -7.22
C LEU A 131 -4.98 -27.31 -8.54
N CYS A 132 -5.61 -26.97 -9.66
CA CYS A 132 -4.96 -26.86 -10.97
C CYS A 132 -4.40 -25.47 -11.29
N THR A 133 -4.69 -24.44 -10.48
CA THR A 133 -4.18 -23.07 -10.68
C THR A 133 -2.97 -22.76 -9.78
N PHE A 134 -2.84 -23.46 -8.65
CA PHE A 134 -1.79 -23.22 -7.63
C PHE A 134 -0.87 -24.44 -7.41
N ARG A 135 -0.82 -25.39 -8.36
CA ARG A 135 0.12 -26.51 -8.36
C ARG A 135 1.44 -26.16 -9.03
#